data_AF-R9ILT6-F1
#
_entry.id   AF-R9ILT6-F1
#
_cell.length_a   1.000
_cell.length_b   1.000
_cell.length_c   1.000
_cell.angle_alpha   90.00
_cell.angle_beta   90.00
_cell.angle_gamma   90.00
#
_symmetry.space_group_name_H-M   'P 1'
#
loop_
_entity.id
_entity.type
_entity.pdbx_description
1 polymer ?
#
loop_
_entity_poly.entity_id
_entity_poly.type
_entity_poly.pdbx_seq_one_letter_code
_entity_poly.pdbx_strand_id
1 'polypeptide(L)'
;MFSYLFGVFFLNRFAKWKLITGSSLLVSLLTGCLILLPSYYIMLLIFGTAGFLIGATFYPVHLEILHQLGGTENQGSVFSLFFVCNSLFGLIFSLIGFGITSLPFSDTRQTQLLFLLFALLNLTASIFSAIYLRQLPEPHVVRTRIRLSSIGNLVTNKRLWMIIIIVFINYIAYTNINYVLPYLSETFHLPVRVNNLLSIIRVYFIGIIAAPIAGKITDLLHSASRIMGYTFLLHSIAIHIIFFLAAMASLIGFFVVRKLNHKSSS
;
A
#
# COMPACT_ATOMS: atom_id res chain seq x y z
N MET A 1 8.45 -4.18 5.78
CA MET A 1 8.81 -5.57 5.35
C MET A 1 9.56 -6.33 6.43
N PHE A 2 10.54 -5.73 7.13
CA PHE A 2 11.25 -6.41 8.22
C PHE A 2 10.33 -7.04 9.29
N SER A 3 9.26 -6.34 9.67
CA SER A 3 8.27 -6.84 10.63
C SER A 3 7.54 -8.11 10.20
N TYR A 4 7.42 -8.39 8.89
CA TYR A 4 6.76 -9.62 8.40
C TYR A 4 7.49 -10.89 8.82
N LEU A 5 8.82 -10.83 9.03
CA LEU A 5 9.61 -11.97 9.49
C LEU A 5 9.12 -12.47 10.85
N PHE A 6 8.60 -11.57 11.68
CA PHE A 6 8.03 -11.88 12.97
C PHE A 6 6.57 -12.37 12.87
N GLY A 7 5.95 -12.27 11.69
CA GLY A 7 4.58 -12.71 11.43
C GLY A 7 4.32 -14.16 11.78
N VAL A 8 5.21 -15.04 11.34
CA VAL A 8 5.08 -16.48 11.59
C VAL A 8 5.18 -16.81 13.09
N PHE A 9 5.95 -16.03 13.84
CA PHE A 9 6.05 -16.19 15.29
C PHE A 9 4.73 -15.88 16.00
N PHE A 10 4.05 -14.81 15.61
CA PHE A 10 2.77 -14.41 16.21
C PHE A 10 1.62 -15.34 15.79
N LEU A 11 1.56 -15.70 14.51
CA LEU A 11 0.56 -16.62 13.96
C LEU A 11 0.52 -17.98 14.66
N ASN A 12 1.68 -18.49 15.06
CA ASN A 12 1.77 -19.79 15.74
C ASN A 12 1.38 -19.75 17.23
N ARG A 13 1.20 -18.56 17.81
CA ARG A 13 1.01 -18.37 19.27
C ARG A 13 -0.36 -17.83 19.63
N PHE A 14 -0.97 -17.04 18.76
CA PHE A 14 -2.20 -16.31 19.06
C PHE A 14 -3.27 -16.55 18.01
N ALA A 15 -4.52 -16.50 18.46
CA ALA A 15 -5.70 -16.49 17.60
C ALA A 15 -5.64 -15.33 16.59
N LYS A 16 -6.00 -15.61 15.33
CA LYS A 16 -5.92 -14.67 14.20
C LYS A 16 -6.74 -13.40 14.46
N TRP A 17 -7.95 -13.57 14.96
CA TRP A 17 -8.84 -12.44 15.26
C TRP A 17 -8.26 -11.54 16.36
N LYS A 18 -7.56 -12.12 17.36
CA LYS A 18 -6.90 -11.36 18.43
C LYS A 18 -5.71 -10.56 17.90
N LEU A 19 -4.95 -11.14 16.96
CA LEU A 19 -3.81 -10.46 16.35
C LEU A 19 -4.24 -9.24 15.54
N ILE A 20 -5.24 -9.38 14.67
CA ILE A 20 -5.77 -8.26 13.88
C ILE A 20 -6.37 -7.20 14.81
N THR A 21 -7.33 -7.60 15.66
CA THR A 21 -8.04 -6.69 16.57
C THR A 21 -7.07 -5.98 17.51
N GLY A 22 -6.18 -6.72 18.17
CA GLY A 22 -5.22 -6.15 19.12
C GLY A 22 -4.28 -5.14 18.47
N SER A 23 -3.78 -5.45 17.27
CA SER A 23 -2.91 -4.52 16.54
C SER A 23 -3.65 -3.26 16.08
N SER A 24 -4.86 -3.38 15.54
CA SER A 24 -5.67 -2.24 15.12
C SER A 24 -6.05 -1.35 16.30
N LEU A 25 -6.37 -1.93 17.47
CA LEU A 25 -6.65 -1.18 18.69
C LEU A 25 -5.42 -0.42 19.18
N LEU A 26 -4.26 -1.07 19.25
CA LEU A 26 -3.01 -0.43 19.67
C LEU A 26 -2.62 0.71 18.72
N VAL A 27 -2.78 0.50 17.40
CA VAL A 27 -2.52 1.55 16.40
C VAL A 27 -3.50 2.71 16.57
N SER A 28 -4.77 2.45 16.88
CA SER A 28 -5.76 3.50 17.17
C SER A 28 -5.33 4.36 18.37
N LEU A 29 -4.91 3.73 19.47
CA LEU A 29 -4.42 4.44 20.66
C LEU A 29 -3.17 5.27 20.35
N LEU A 30 -2.19 4.68 19.67
CA LEU A 30 -0.96 5.35 19.25
C LEU A 30 -1.25 6.54 18.32
N THR A 31 -2.18 6.38 17.39
CA THR A 31 -2.62 7.47 16.49
C THR A 31 -3.36 8.56 17.28
N GLY A 32 -4.14 8.18 18.30
CA GLY A 32 -4.76 9.14 19.21
C GLY A 32 -3.74 10.00 19.96
N CYS A 33 -2.60 9.43 20.35
CA CYS A 33 -1.51 10.20 20.95
C CYS A 33 -0.91 11.26 20.00
N LEU A 34 -0.97 11.05 18.68
CA LEU A 34 -0.48 12.02 17.70
C LEU A 34 -1.31 13.31 17.65
N ILE A 35 -2.55 13.30 18.16
CA ILE A 35 -3.40 14.50 18.28
C ILE A 35 -2.73 15.56 19.17
N LEU A 36 -1.91 15.14 20.13
CA LEU A 36 -1.14 16.04 20.99
C LEU A 36 0.04 16.70 20.27
N LEU A 37 0.32 16.30 19.03
CA LEU A 37 1.47 16.74 18.23
C LEU A 37 2.78 16.66 19.04
N PRO A 38 3.15 15.45 19.52
CA PRO A 38 4.33 15.29 20.36
C PRO A 38 5.63 15.59 19.59
N SER A 39 6.76 15.62 20.28
CA SER A 39 8.05 15.89 19.63
C SER A 39 8.34 14.90 18.48
N TYR A 40 9.13 15.34 17.51
CA TYR A 40 9.49 14.56 16.32
C TYR A 40 9.97 13.13 16.66
N TYR A 41 10.80 12.97 17.69
CA TYR A 41 11.29 11.65 18.12
C TYR A 41 10.19 10.74 18.66
N ILE A 42 9.20 11.30 19.37
CA ILE A 42 8.04 10.53 19.84
C ILE A 42 7.16 10.14 18.66
N MET A 43 6.97 11.02 17.68
CA MET A 43 6.25 10.68 16.45
C MET A 43 6.93 9.54 15.70
N LEU A 44 8.27 9.57 15.54
CA LEU A 44 9.03 8.48 14.94
C LEU A 44 8.84 7.15 15.68
N LEU A 45 8.86 7.18 17.01
CA LEU A 45 8.61 5.99 17.84
C LEU A 45 7.18 5.47 17.63
N ILE A 46 6.18 6.35 17.61
CA ILE A 46 4.78 6.00 17.36
C ILE A 46 4.63 5.36 15.96
N PHE A 47 5.14 5.99 14.92
CA PHE A 47 5.04 5.44 13.56
C PHE A 47 5.83 4.14 13.40
N GLY A 48 7.01 4.04 14.01
CA GLY A 48 7.84 2.83 13.99
C GLY A 48 7.17 1.65 14.70
N THR A 49 6.59 1.89 15.87
CA THR A 49 5.85 0.85 16.62
C THR A 49 4.56 0.44 15.93
N ALA A 50 3.79 1.40 15.39
CA ALA A 50 2.60 1.11 14.60
C ALA A 50 2.93 0.30 13.33
N GLY A 51 3.97 0.69 12.59
CA GLY A 51 4.44 -0.04 11.41
C GLY A 51 4.96 -1.44 11.73
N PHE A 52 5.60 -1.62 12.89
CA PHE A 52 6.02 -2.93 13.38
C PHE A 52 4.81 -3.81 13.69
N LEU A 53 3.85 -3.31 14.50
CA LEU A 53 2.63 -4.04 14.86
C LEU A 53 1.87 -4.49 13.62
N ILE A 54 1.53 -3.55 12.72
CA ILE A 54 0.77 -3.86 11.51
C ILE A 54 1.51 -4.87 10.62
N GLY A 55 2.82 -4.68 10.41
CA GLY A 55 3.60 -5.59 9.57
C GLY A 55 3.86 -6.97 10.18
N ALA A 56 3.92 -7.06 11.52
CA ALA A 56 4.19 -8.31 12.22
C ALA A 56 2.92 -9.09 12.57
N THR A 57 1.74 -8.46 12.62
CA THR A 57 0.50 -9.17 13.00
C THR A 57 -0.56 -9.04 11.92
N PHE A 58 -0.99 -7.82 11.60
CA PHE A 58 -2.11 -7.61 10.68
C PHE A 58 -1.84 -8.18 9.28
N TYR A 59 -0.69 -7.82 8.69
CA TYR A 59 -0.37 -8.24 7.32
C TYR A 59 -0.28 -9.77 7.12
N PRO A 60 0.49 -10.52 7.92
CA PRO A 60 0.57 -11.97 7.75
C PRO A 60 -0.78 -12.66 8.00
N VAL A 61 -1.55 -12.19 8.97
CA VAL A 61 -2.85 -12.80 9.33
C VAL A 61 -3.91 -12.58 8.26
N HIS A 62 -4.11 -11.35 7.77
CA HIS A 62 -5.15 -11.12 6.76
C HIS A 62 -4.80 -11.80 5.42
N LEU A 63 -3.51 -11.88 5.05
CA LEU A 63 -3.10 -12.66 3.88
C LEU A 63 -3.52 -14.12 4.05
N GLU A 64 -3.24 -14.73 5.20
CA GLU A 64 -3.65 -16.12 5.45
C GLU A 64 -5.17 -16.29 5.38
N ILE A 65 -5.96 -15.36 5.92
CA ILE A 65 -7.43 -15.39 5.82
C ILE A 65 -7.88 -15.30 4.36
N LEU A 66 -7.32 -14.41 3.55
CA LEU A 66 -7.67 -14.28 2.12
C LEU A 66 -7.32 -15.54 1.32
N HIS A 67 -6.17 -16.16 1.59
CA HIS A 67 -5.81 -17.45 0.98
C HIS A 67 -6.78 -18.56 1.37
N GLN A 68 -7.19 -18.60 2.64
CA GLN A 68 -8.17 -19.58 3.13
C GLN A 68 -9.55 -19.40 2.48
N LEU A 69 -10.00 -18.16 2.31
CA LEU A 69 -11.28 -17.84 1.67
C LEU A 69 -11.26 -18.09 0.15
N GLY A 70 -10.14 -17.83 -0.51
CA GLY A 70 -10.00 -17.99 -1.97
C GLY A 70 -9.86 -19.44 -2.43
N GLY A 71 -9.27 -20.31 -1.61
CA GLY A 71 -8.95 -21.68 -2.00
C GLY A 71 -8.04 -21.73 -3.23
N THR A 72 -8.10 -22.83 -3.98
CA THR A 72 -7.28 -23.04 -5.19
C THR A 72 -7.91 -22.46 -6.47
N GLU A 73 -9.23 -22.24 -6.48
CA GLU A 73 -9.97 -21.88 -7.69
C GLU A 73 -10.31 -20.39 -7.77
N ASN A 74 -10.61 -19.75 -6.63
CA ASN A 74 -11.16 -18.39 -6.59
C ASN A 74 -10.22 -17.39 -5.91
N GLN A 75 -8.92 -17.69 -5.90
CA GLN A 75 -7.93 -16.88 -5.19
C GLN A 75 -7.84 -15.46 -5.77
N GLY A 76 -7.83 -15.32 -7.10
CA GLY A 76 -7.85 -14.04 -7.78
C GLY A 76 -9.10 -13.23 -7.47
N SER A 77 -10.27 -13.85 -7.51
CA SER A 77 -11.55 -13.20 -7.21
C SER A 77 -11.61 -12.69 -5.76
N VAL A 78 -11.23 -13.51 -4.78
CA VAL A 78 -11.25 -13.09 -3.35
C VAL A 78 -10.27 -11.95 -3.09
N PHE A 79 -9.03 -12.05 -3.61
CA PHE A 79 -8.06 -10.95 -3.49
C PHE A 79 -8.53 -9.69 -4.22
N SER A 80 -9.16 -9.82 -5.39
CA SER A 80 -9.68 -8.67 -6.12
C SER A 80 -10.80 -7.96 -5.38
N LEU A 81 -11.73 -8.69 -4.77
CA LEU A 81 -12.79 -8.11 -3.95
C LEU A 81 -12.19 -7.33 -2.77
N PHE A 82 -11.20 -7.91 -2.08
CA PHE A 82 -10.47 -7.22 -1.02
C PHE A 82 -9.83 -5.92 -1.51
N PHE A 83 -9.12 -5.96 -2.65
CA PHE A 83 -8.46 -4.78 -3.19
C PHE A 83 -9.45 -3.71 -3.69
N VAL A 84 -10.62 -4.10 -4.21
CA VAL A 84 -11.71 -3.18 -4.55
C VAL A 84 -12.24 -2.51 -3.28
N CYS A 85 -12.56 -3.27 -2.24
CA CYS A 85 -13.03 -2.72 -0.98
C CYS A 85 -11.99 -1.79 -0.36
N ASN A 86 -10.72 -2.22 -0.31
CA ASN A 86 -9.60 -1.40 0.16
C ASN A 86 -9.48 -0.10 -0.63
N SER A 87 -9.65 -0.16 -1.95
CA SER A 87 -9.56 1.01 -2.81
C SER A 87 -10.76 1.95 -2.62
N LEU A 88 -11.96 1.40 -2.52
CA LEU A 88 -13.19 2.17 -2.32
C LEU A 88 -13.20 2.89 -0.97
N PHE A 89 -12.94 2.16 0.12
CA PHE A 89 -12.85 2.76 1.45
C PHE A 89 -11.68 3.74 1.55
N GLY A 90 -10.53 3.40 0.96
CA GLY A 90 -9.37 4.29 0.87
C GLY A 90 -9.68 5.61 0.16
N LEU A 91 -10.43 5.55 -0.96
CA LEU A 91 -10.91 6.74 -1.67
C LEU A 91 -11.83 7.59 -0.78
N ILE A 92 -12.85 6.97 -0.16
CA ILE A 92 -13.82 7.66 0.69
C ILE A 92 -13.10 8.38 1.84
N PHE A 93 -12.26 7.66 2.60
CA PHE A 93 -11.57 8.23 3.76
C PHE A 93 -10.56 9.30 3.35
N SER A 94 -9.90 9.14 2.20
CA SER A 94 -8.98 10.16 1.69
C SER A 94 -9.68 11.42 1.23
N LEU A 95 -10.87 11.30 0.63
CA LEU A 95 -11.70 12.46 0.27
C LEU A 95 -12.23 13.19 1.51
N ILE A 96 -12.61 12.45 2.56
CA ILE A 96 -12.97 13.05 3.86
C ILE A 96 -11.77 13.80 4.45
N GLY A 97 -10.57 13.19 4.44
CA GLY A 97 -9.34 13.84 4.89
C GLY A 97 -9.01 15.10 4.07
N PHE A 98 -9.16 15.03 2.75
CA PHE A 98 -9.01 16.19 1.87
C PHE A 98 -10.02 17.32 2.21
N GLY A 99 -11.26 16.95 2.54
CA GLY A 99 -12.27 17.88 3.04
C GLY A 99 -11.83 18.58 4.33
N ILE A 100 -11.25 17.85 5.29
CA ILE A 100 -10.70 18.42 6.53
C ILE A 100 -9.62 19.46 6.23
N THR A 101 -8.71 19.18 5.27
CA THR A 101 -7.67 20.14 4.86
C THR A 101 -8.19 21.37 4.12
N SER A 102 -9.47 21.37 3.73
CA SER A 102 -10.12 22.50 3.07
C SER A 102 -10.92 23.38 4.03
N LEU A 103 -11.06 22.98 5.30
CA LEU A 103 -11.78 23.75 6.32
C LEU A 103 -10.99 25.02 6.70
N PRO A 104 -11.68 26.10 7.11
CA PRO A 104 -11.06 27.37 7.50
C PRO A 104 -10.46 27.29 8.93
N PHE A 105 -9.65 26.28 9.19
CA PHE A 105 -8.91 26.08 10.45
C PHE A 105 -7.41 26.26 10.21
N SER A 106 -6.65 26.47 11.29
CA SER A 106 -5.18 26.47 11.22
C SER A 106 -4.65 25.09 10.83
N ASP A 107 -3.49 25.05 10.18
CA ASP A 107 -2.83 23.80 9.73
C ASP A 107 -2.64 22.81 10.89
N THR A 108 -2.30 23.31 12.07
CA THR A 108 -2.20 22.53 13.31
C THR A 108 -3.52 21.84 13.63
N ARG A 109 -4.64 22.56 13.59
CA ARG A 109 -5.95 22.02 13.93
C ARG A 109 -6.43 21.04 12.87
N GLN A 110 -6.17 21.31 11.59
CA GLN A 110 -6.46 20.38 10.50
C GLN A 110 -5.69 19.06 10.69
N THR A 111 -4.40 19.13 11.04
CA THR A 111 -3.57 17.96 11.34
C THR A 111 -4.10 17.14 12.52
N GLN A 112 -4.52 17.80 13.59
CA GLN A 112 -5.15 17.14 14.74
C GLN A 112 -6.46 16.42 14.36
N LEU A 113 -7.29 17.05 13.52
CA LEU A 113 -8.53 16.45 13.01
C LEU A 113 -8.25 15.24 12.11
N LEU A 114 -7.18 15.27 11.30
CA LEU A 114 -6.75 14.12 10.52
C LEU A 114 -6.32 12.96 11.42
N PHE A 115 -5.51 13.20 12.45
CA PHE A 115 -5.13 12.16 13.41
C PHE A 115 -6.34 11.60 14.15
N LEU A 116 -7.29 12.46 14.55
CA LEU A 116 -8.54 12.02 15.16
C LEU A 116 -9.35 11.13 14.21
N LEU A 117 -9.51 11.52 12.94
CA LEU A 117 -10.17 10.71 11.92
C LEU A 117 -9.53 9.33 11.80
N PHE A 118 -8.20 9.27 11.62
CA PHE A 118 -7.50 7.99 11.50
C PHE A 118 -7.54 7.16 12.78
N ALA A 119 -7.47 7.76 13.96
CA ALA A 119 -7.62 7.05 15.22
C ALA A 119 -9.01 6.40 15.35
N LEU A 120 -10.07 7.13 14.97
CA LEU A 120 -11.44 6.62 14.97
C LEU A 120 -11.66 5.51 13.94
N LEU A 121 -11.12 5.65 12.72
CA LEU A 121 -11.15 4.58 11.71
C LEU A 121 -10.38 3.33 12.18
N ASN A 122 -9.23 3.55 12.82
CA ASN A 122 -8.48 2.61 13.68
C ASN A 122 -9.41 1.79 14.58
N LEU A 123 -10.14 2.51 15.41
CA LEU A 123 -10.96 1.96 16.47
C LEU A 123 -12.16 1.19 15.92
N THR A 124 -12.85 1.76 14.92
CA THR A 124 -13.99 1.09 14.29
C THR A 124 -13.55 -0.18 13.59
N ALA A 125 -12.45 -0.15 12.82
CA ALA A 125 -11.90 -1.35 12.19
C ALA A 125 -11.57 -2.45 13.22
N SER A 126 -11.01 -2.08 14.37
CA SER A 126 -10.75 -3.00 15.48
C SER A 126 -12.03 -3.62 16.05
N ILE A 127 -13.09 -2.82 16.26
CA ILE A 127 -14.36 -3.32 16.80
C ILE A 127 -15.01 -4.29 15.80
N PHE A 128 -15.07 -3.90 14.52
CA PHE A 128 -15.60 -4.75 13.45
C PHE A 128 -14.81 -6.06 13.35
N SER A 129 -13.47 -6.00 13.37
CA SER A 129 -12.65 -7.22 13.31
C SER A 129 -12.90 -8.13 14.52
N ALA A 130 -13.14 -7.58 15.71
CA ALA A 130 -13.44 -8.37 16.90
C ALA A 130 -14.77 -9.12 16.80
N ILE A 131 -15.79 -8.51 16.18
CA ILE A 131 -17.13 -9.09 16.03
C ILE A 131 -17.12 -10.18 14.95
N TYR A 132 -16.58 -9.87 13.77
CA TYR A 132 -16.71 -10.73 12.59
C TYR A 132 -15.61 -11.79 12.50
N LEU A 133 -14.35 -11.47 12.80
CA LEU A 133 -13.27 -12.45 12.67
C LEU A 133 -13.29 -13.50 13.79
N ARG A 134 -13.88 -13.18 14.94
CA ARG A 134 -14.06 -14.15 16.04
C ARG A 134 -14.96 -15.32 15.67
N GLN A 135 -15.82 -15.15 14.66
CA GLN A 135 -16.75 -16.17 14.19
C GLN A 135 -16.11 -17.12 13.17
N LEU A 136 -14.94 -16.77 12.63
CA LEU A 136 -14.26 -17.61 11.66
C LEU A 136 -13.68 -18.86 12.36
N PRO A 137 -13.86 -20.06 11.78
CA PRO A 137 -13.23 -21.26 12.30
C PRO A 137 -11.71 -21.09 12.29
N GLU A 138 -11.07 -21.19 13.46
CA GLU A 138 -9.61 -21.27 13.50
C GLU A 138 -9.19 -22.71 13.21
N PRO A 139 -8.45 -22.98 12.11
CA PRO A 139 -7.91 -24.31 11.91
C PRO A 139 -7.02 -24.67 13.10
N HIS A 140 -7.05 -25.95 13.51
CA HIS A 140 -6.15 -26.45 14.54
C HIS A 140 -4.70 -26.14 14.13
N VAL A 141 -4.11 -25.15 14.79
CA VAL A 141 -2.72 -24.77 14.58
C VAL A 141 -1.87 -25.96 15.06
N VAL A 142 -1.48 -26.85 14.16
CA VAL A 142 -0.39 -27.78 14.41
C VAL A 142 0.83 -26.89 14.62
N ARG A 143 1.19 -26.69 15.89
CA ARG A 143 2.32 -25.87 16.33
C ARG A 143 3.62 -26.48 15.82
N THR A 144 3.92 -26.29 14.54
CA THR A 144 5.18 -26.70 13.96
C THR A 144 6.26 -25.77 14.50
N ARG A 145 7.09 -26.28 15.41
CA ARG A 145 8.33 -25.59 15.78
C ARG A 145 9.16 -25.47 14.51
N ILE A 146 9.39 -24.25 14.04
CA ILE A 146 10.35 -23.99 12.98
C ILE A 146 11.71 -24.48 13.49
N ARG A 147 12.21 -25.60 12.95
CA ARG A 147 13.58 -26.04 13.23
C ARG A 147 14.52 -25.12 12.44
N LEU A 148 15.52 -24.54 13.10
CA LEU A 148 16.54 -23.73 12.42
C LEU A 148 17.25 -24.51 11.28
N SER A 149 17.34 -25.83 11.40
CA SER A 149 17.87 -26.69 10.32
C SER A 149 17.04 -26.63 9.03
N SER A 150 15.73 -26.41 9.13
CA SER A 150 14.85 -26.24 7.97
C SER A 150 15.06 -24.88 7.29
N ILE A 151 15.53 -23.87 8.01
CA ILE A 151 15.85 -22.54 7.46
C ILE A 151 17.09 -22.63 6.56
N GLY A 152 18.12 -23.38 6.97
CA GLY A 152 19.33 -23.59 6.16
C GLY A 152 19.02 -24.19 4.78
N ASN A 153 18.12 -25.17 4.72
CA ASN A 153 17.68 -25.80 3.47
C ASN A 153 16.85 -24.87 2.57
N LEU A 154 16.17 -23.87 3.14
CA LEU A 154 15.45 -22.86 2.37
C LEU A 154 16.41 -21.87 1.74
N VAL A 155 17.45 -21.45 2.47
CA VAL A 155 18.46 -20.48 1.99
C VAL A 155 19.29 -21.06 0.83
N THR A 156 19.51 -22.36 0.77
CA THR A 156 20.23 -23.00 -0.35
C THR A 156 19.38 -23.18 -1.61
N ASN A 157 18.06 -22.97 -1.52
CA ASN A 157 17.15 -23.16 -2.65
C ASN A 157 17.20 -21.97 -3.63
N LYS A 158 17.84 -22.18 -4.79
CA LYS A 158 17.93 -21.17 -5.86
C LYS A 158 16.56 -20.67 -6.35
N ARG A 159 15.53 -21.52 -6.39
CA ARG A 159 14.18 -21.11 -6.82
C ARG A 159 13.55 -20.11 -5.85
N LEU A 160 13.80 -20.27 -4.56
CA LEU A 160 13.34 -19.33 -3.54
C LEU A 160 13.94 -17.94 -3.77
N TRP A 161 15.24 -17.86 -4.04
CA TRP A 161 15.92 -16.59 -4.33
C TRP A 161 15.38 -15.88 -5.57
N MET A 162 15.10 -16.63 -6.64
CA MET A 162 14.47 -16.03 -7.83
C MET A 162 13.11 -15.40 -7.50
N ILE A 163 12.29 -16.07 -6.69
CA ILE A 163 11.00 -15.53 -6.24
C ILE A 163 11.22 -14.26 -5.39
N ILE A 164 12.17 -14.28 -4.45
CA ILE A 164 12.48 -13.12 -3.61
C ILE A 164 12.90 -11.92 -4.48
N ILE A 165 13.79 -12.14 -5.47
CA ILE A 165 14.25 -11.09 -6.38
C ILE A 165 13.08 -10.53 -7.19
N ILE A 166 12.20 -11.39 -7.73
CA ILE A 166 11.03 -10.96 -8.49
C ILE A 166 10.10 -10.08 -7.63
N VAL A 167 9.82 -10.50 -6.39
CA VAL A 167 9.00 -9.71 -5.45
C VAL A 167 9.68 -8.39 -5.09
N PHE A 168 11.00 -8.41 -4.91
CA PHE A 168 11.77 -7.19 -4.60
C PHE A 168 11.76 -6.19 -5.77
N ILE A 169 11.96 -6.66 -7.00
CA ILE A 169 11.85 -5.83 -8.21
C ILE A 169 10.43 -5.27 -8.36
N ASN A 170 9.39 -6.07 -8.05
CA ASN A 170 8.01 -5.59 -8.02
C ASN A 170 7.83 -4.42 -7.05
N TYR A 171 8.39 -4.53 -5.85
CA TYR A 171 8.35 -3.45 -4.86
C TYR A 171 9.13 -2.21 -5.31
N ILE A 172 10.28 -2.36 -5.95
CA ILE A 172 11.03 -1.24 -6.54
C ILE A 172 10.16 -0.54 -7.59
N ALA A 173 9.61 -1.30 -8.54
CA ALA A 173 8.73 -0.76 -9.58
C ALA A 173 7.52 0.00 -8.97
N TYR A 174 6.88 -0.59 -7.97
CA TYR A 174 5.76 0.02 -7.26
C TYR A 174 6.15 1.31 -6.52
N THR A 175 7.29 1.31 -5.82
CA THR A 175 7.70 2.50 -5.05
C THR A 175 8.11 3.67 -5.93
N ASN A 176 8.70 3.41 -7.11
CA ASN A 176 9.10 4.43 -8.08
C ASN A 176 7.93 5.28 -8.59
N ILE A 177 6.71 4.70 -8.66
CA ILE A 177 5.53 5.44 -9.13
C ILE A 177 5.21 6.65 -8.26
N ASN A 178 5.67 6.68 -7.00
CA ASN A 178 5.45 7.79 -6.06
C ASN A 178 6.22 9.06 -6.41
N TYR A 179 7.26 8.97 -7.26
CA TYR A 179 8.00 10.14 -7.72
C TYR A 179 7.35 10.87 -8.90
N VAL A 180 6.39 10.22 -9.58
CA VAL A 180 5.72 10.80 -10.77
C VAL A 180 4.92 12.05 -10.41
N LEU A 181 4.20 12.04 -9.28
CA LEU A 181 3.38 13.19 -8.86
C LEU A 181 4.22 14.41 -8.45
N PRO A 182 5.26 14.26 -7.59
CA PRO A 182 6.20 15.34 -7.33
C PRO A 182 6.78 15.95 -8.61
N TYR A 183 7.22 15.11 -9.56
CA TYR A 183 7.74 15.56 -10.84
C TYR A 183 6.71 16.39 -11.64
N LEU A 184 5.45 15.92 -11.73
CA LEU A 184 4.39 16.66 -12.40
C LEU A 184 4.07 17.98 -11.70
N SER A 185 4.06 17.99 -10.36
CA SER A 185 3.79 19.19 -9.57
C SER A 185 4.88 20.25 -9.76
N GLU A 186 6.14 19.84 -9.80
CA GLU A 186 7.29 20.73 -9.95
C GLU A 186 7.40 21.26 -11.39
N THR A 187 7.25 20.38 -12.39
CA THR A 187 7.42 20.73 -13.82
C THR A 187 6.25 21.56 -14.36
N PHE A 188 5.02 21.26 -13.94
CA PHE A 188 3.81 21.92 -14.45
C PHE A 188 3.24 22.95 -13.45
N HIS A 189 3.94 23.24 -12.36
CA HIS A 189 3.52 24.19 -11.31
C HIS A 189 2.08 23.97 -10.85
N LEU A 190 1.69 22.70 -10.68
CA LEU A 190 0.32 22.36 -10.29
C LEU A 190 0.03 22.88 -8.87
N PRO A 191 -1.15 23.48 -8.63
CA PRO A 191 -1.55 23.85 -7.28
C PRO A 191 -1.56 22.64 -6.35
N VAL A 192 -1.10 22.81 -5.11
CA VAL A 192 -1.01 21.73 -4.09
C VAL A 192 -2.32 20.96 -3.94
N ARG A 193 -3.46 21.65 -4.01
CA ARG A 193 -4.79 21.02 -3.95
C ARG A 193 -5.06 20.06 -5.10
N VAL A 194 -4.67 20.44 -6.33
CA VAL A 194 -4.82 19.59 -7.52
C VAL A 194 -3.91 18.38 -7.40
N ASN A 195 -2.67 18.57 -6.96
CA ASN A 195 -1.72 17.47 -6.75
C ASN A 195 -2.20 16.45 -5.70
N ASN A 196 -2.79 16.94 -4.60
CA ASN A 196 -3.37 16.07 -3.56
C ASN A 196 -4.55 15.25 -4.12
N LEU A 197 -5.45 15.88 -4.88
CA LEU A 197 -6.58 15.17 -5.49
C LEU A 197 -6.13 14.13 -6.52
N LEU A 198 -5.16 14.47 -7.38
CA LEU A 198 -4.57 13.53 -8.33
C LEU A 198 -3.89 12.35 -7.63
N SER A 199 -3.25 12.59 -6.48
CA SER A 199 -2.66 11.53 -5.66
C SER A 199 -3.71 10.55 -5.17
N ILE A 200 -4.86 11.04 -4.69
CA ILE A 200 -5.99 10.22 -4.22
C ILE A 200 -6.54 9.37 -5.37
N ILE A 201 -6.80 10.00 -6.53
CA ILE A 201 -7.33 9.30 -7.72
C ILE A 201 -6.35 8.21 -8.15
N ARG A 202 -5.06 8.52 -8.28
CA ARG A 202 -4.04 7.55 -8.69
C ARG A 202 -4.00 6.33 -7.77
N VAL A 203 -4.01 6.55 -6.45
CA VAL A 203 -3.85 5.46 -5.48
C VAL A 203 -5.08 4.56 -5.44
N TYR A 204 -6.28 5.13 -5.52
CA TYR A 204 -7.50 4.36 -5.23
C TYR A 204 -8.37 4.10 -6.46
N PHE A 205 -8.52 5.05 -7.37
CA PHE A 205 -9.44 4.89 -8.51
C PHE A 205 -8.97 3.77 -9.45
N ILE A 206 -7.67 3.70 -9.71
CA ILE A 206 -7.09 2.64 -10.54
C ILE A 206 -7.32 1.27 -9.88
N GLY A 207 -7.20 1.18 -8.55
CA GLY A 207 -7.41 -0.07 -7.81
C GLY A 207 -8.83 -0.62 -7.95
N ILE A 208 -9.85 0.24 -8.00
CA ILE A 208 -11.26 -0.16 -8.16
C ILE A 208 -11.50 -0.87 -9.50
N ILE A 209 -10.84 -0.42 -10.57
CA ILE A 209 -11.03 -0.96 -11.93
C ILE A 209 -10.03 -2.09 -12.23
N ALA A 210 -8.76 -1.90 -11.86
CA ALA A 210 -7.70 -2.84 -12.18
C ALA A 210 -7.80 -4.13 -11.36
N ALA A 211 -8.25 -4.06 -10.10
CA ALA A 211 -8.31 -5.24 -9.24
C ALA A 211 -9.27 -6.32 -9.76
N PRO A 212 -10.53 -6.04 -10.15
CA PRO A 212 -11.44 -7.04 -10.72
C PRO A 212 -10.89 -7.69 -12.00
N ILE A 213 -10.28 -6.87 -12.87
CA ILE A 213 -9.69 -7.35 -14.13
C ILE A 213 -8.54 -8.30 -13.82
N ALA A 214 -7.61 -7.89 -12.95
CA ALA A 214 -6.49 -8.72 -12.55
C ALA A 214 -6.93 -10.00 -11.83
N GLY A 215 -7.91 -9.91 -10.93
CA GLY A 215 -8.47 -11.07 -10.22
C GLY A 215 -9.08 -12.09 -11.16
N LYS A 216 -9.95 -11.64 -12.07
CA LYS A 216 -10.58 -12.50 -13.06
C LYS A 216 -9.55 -13.18 -13.95
N ILE A 217 -8.57 -12.44 -14.49
CA ILE A 217 -7.50 -13.03 -15.30
C ILE A 217 -6.69 -14.04 -14.47
N THR A 218 -6.50 -13.79 -13.16
CA THR A 218 -5.74 -14.70 -12.27
C THR A 218 -6.44 -16.05 -12.15
N ASP A 219 -7.74 -16.03 -11.95
CA ASP A 219 -8.54 -17.25 -11.86
C ASP A 219 -8.57 -17.97 -13.21
N LEU A 220 -8.74 -17.25 -14.34
CA LEU A 220 -8.72 -17.86 -15.67
C LEU A 220 -7.38 -18.54 -16.00
N LEU A 221 -6.26 -17.93 -15.58
CA LEU A 221 -4.92 -18.45 -15.88
C LEU A 221 -4.43 -19.47 -14.86
N HIS A 222 -5.14 -19.64 -13.74
CA HIS A 222 -4.70 -20.37 -12.54
C HIS A 222 -3.25 -20.05 -12.15
N SER A 223 -2.80 -18.81 -12.39
CA SER A 223 -1.40 -18.43 -12.21
C SER A 223 -1.22 -16.94 -11.98
N ALA A 224 -1.06 -16.56 -10.72
CA ALA A 224 -0.69 -15.19 -10.34
C ALA A 224 0.65 -14.74 -10.96
N SER A 225 1.60 -15.67 -11.11
CA SER A 225 2.93 -15.37 -11.66
C SER A 225 2.89 -14.91 -13.12
N ARG A 226 1.97 -15.43 -13.95
CA ARG A 226 1.80 -15.00 -15.35
C ARG A 226 1.32 -13.55 -15.43
N ILE A 227 0.42 -13.16 -14.53
CA ILE A 227 -0.10 -11.78 -14.45
C ILE A 227 0.96 -10.82 -13.93
N MET A 228 1.79 -11.24 -12.98
CA MET A 228 2.97 -10.46 -12.60
C MET A 228 3.86 -10.20 -13.83
N GLY A 229 4.07 -11.21 -14.68
CA GLY A 229 4.79 -11.04 -15.95
C GLY A 229 4.15 -9.99 -16.88
N TYR A 230 2.84 -10.07 -17.13
CA TYR A 230 2.13 -9.10 -17.98
C TYR A 230 2.16 -7.69 -17.40
N THR A 231 1.98 -7.55 -16.09
CA THR A 231 2.01 -6.23 -15.42
C THR A 231 3.40 -5.63 -15.42
N PHE A 232 4.48 -6.42 -15.34
CA PHE A 232 5.84 -5.93 -15.52
C PHE A 232 6.11 -5.41 -16.92
N LEU A 233 5.64 -6.12 -17.95
CA LEU A 233 5.77 -5.66 -19.34
C LEU A 233 5.02 -4.34 -19.54
N LEU A 234 3.78 -4.25 -19.06
CA LEU A 234 2.99 -3.02 -19.14
C LEU A 234 3.65 -1.85 -18.38
N HIS A 235 4.19 -2.11 -17.19
CA HIS A 235 4.91 -1.11 -16.41
C HIS A 235 6.18 -0.62 -17.13
N SER A 236 6.95 -1.54 -17.74
CA SER A 236 8.12 -1.19 -18.55
C SER A 236 7.74 -0.30 -19.73
N ILE A 237 6.68 -0.65 -20.47
CA ILE A 237 6.18 0.15 -21.61
C ILE A 237 5.76 1.55 -21.13
N ALA A 238 5.00 1.64 -20.03
CA ALA A 238 4.55 2.91 -19.49
C ALA A 238 5.72 3.84 -19.11
N ILE A 239 6.76 3.30 -18.47
CA ILE A 239 7.96 4.06 -18.13
C ILE A 239 8.67 4.58 -19.39
N HIS A 240 8.83 3.74 -20.42
CA HIS A 240 9.47 4.17 -21.67
C HIS A 240 8.66 5.27 -22.37
N ILE A 241 7.33 5.19 -22.36
CA ILE A 241 6.46 6.23 -22.90
C ILE A 241 6.65 7.55 -22.13
N ILE A 242 6.70 7.50 -20.79
CA ILE A 242 6.92 8.69 -19.97
C ILE A 242 8.28 9.33 -20.28
N PHE A 243 9.35 8.53 -20.35
CA PHE A 243 10.68 9.05 -20.71
C PHE A 243 10.71 9.63 -22.13
N PHE A 244 10.06 8.98 -23.09
CA PHE A 244 9.96 9.48 -24.46
C PHE A 244 9.22 10.82 -24.53
N LEU A 245 8.08 10.94 -23.84
CA LEU A 245 7.31 12.19 -23.75
C LEU A 245 8.12 13.30 -23.08
N ALA A 246 8.83 12.99 -21.99
CA ALA A 246 9.70 13.94 -21.30
C ALA A 246 10.85 14.43 -22.21
N ALA A 247 11.49 13.51 -22.95
CA ALA A 247 12.51 13.86 -23.93
C ALA A 247 11.96 14.76 -25.04
N MET A 248 10.78 14.46 -25.59
CA MET A 248 10.12 15.31 -26.57
C MET A 248 9.78 16.70 -26.04
N ALA A 249 9.24 16.80 -24.81
CA ALA A 249 8.95 18.08 -24.18
C ALA A 249 10.22 18.93 -23.99
N SER A 250 11.33 18.31 -23.59
CA SER A 250 12.63 18.99 -23.45
C SER A 250 13.19 19.47 -24.80
N LEU A 251 13.03 18.67 -25.85
CA LEU A 251 13.43 19.02 -27.22
C LEU A 251 12.61 20.21 -27.74
N ILE A 252 11.29 20.19 -27.56
CA ILE A 252 10.41 21.30 -27.94
C ILE A 252 10.79 22.57 -27.17
N GLY A 253 11.00 22.46 -25.85
CA GLY A 253 11.49 23.58 -25.03
C GLY A 253 12.82 24.15 -25.54
N PHE A 254 13.78 23.29 -25.90
CA PHE A 254 15.05 23.70 -26.49
C PHE A 254 14.87 24.44 -27.83
N PHE A 255 14.01 23.96 -28.72
CA PHE A 255 13.74 24.62 -30.01
C PHE A 255 13.00 25.95 -29.85
N VAL A 256 12.07 26.06 -28.89
CA VAL A 256 11.35 27.32 -28.60
C VAL A 256 12.29 28.37 -28.03
N VAL A 257 13.14 28.02 -27.05
CA VAL A 257 14.14 28.94 -26.47
C VAL A 257 15.16 29.38 -27.53
N ARG A 258 15.64 28.46 -28.37
CA ARG A 258 16.55 28.80 -29.47
C ARG A 258 15.92 29.76 -30.48
N LYS A 259 14.64 29.58 -30.81
CA LYS A 259 13.90 30.46 -31.73
C LYS A 259 13.61 31.85 -31.14
N LEU A 260 13.40 31.94 -29.83
CA LEU A 260 13.24 33.21 -29.12
C LEU A 260 14.56 33.99 -29.05
N ASN A 261 15.68 33.33 -28.75
CA ASN A 261 17.00 33.95 -28.73
C ASN A 261 17.46 34.44 -30.11
N HIS A 262 17.03 33.78 -31.19
CA HIS A 262 17.34 34.21 -32.56
C HIS A 262 16.52 35.41 -33.03
N LYS A 263 15.41 35.73 -32.34
CA LYS A 263 14.53 36.88 -32.62
C LYS A 263 14.90 38.13 -31.81
N SER A 264 15.65 37.99 -30.71
CA SER A 264 16.13 39.14 -29.92
C SER A 264 17.49 39.68 -30.40
N SER A 265 18.16 38.96 -31.30
CA SER A 265 19.46 39.34 -31.89
C SER A 265 19.34 39.94 -33.30
N SER A 266 18.12 40.26 -33.74
CA SER A 266 17.80 40.89 -35.03
C SER A 266 17.01 42.17 -34.80
#